data_AF-A0A840YSZ5-F1
#
_entry.id   AF-A0A840YSZ5-F1
#
_cell.length_a   1.000
_cell.length_b   1.000
_cell.length_c   1.000
_cell.angle_alpha   90.00
_cell.angle_beta   90.00
_cell.angle_gamma   90.00
#
_symmetry.space_group_name_H-M   'P 1'
#
loop_
_entity.id
_entity.type
_entity.pdbx_description
1 polymer ?
#
loop_
_entity_poly.entity_id
_entity_poly.type
_entity_poly.pdbx_seq_one_letter_code
_entity_poly.pdbx_strand_id
1 'polypeptide(L)'
;MPKAAVFTMKLEPDLRDEFMAAAEASHRPASQVVREMMREFVKRQQDQRDHSDFLRRKIEVARTSAEEGRGRSNEAVEAEFAARRARIIDRA
;
A
#
# COMPACT_ATOMS: atom_id res chain seq x y z
N MET A 1 26.87 -21.34 -5.20
CA MET A 1 25.49 -21.25 -4.69
C MET A 1 25.53 -20.47 -3.38
N PRO A 2 24.89 -19.29 -3.27
CA PRO A 2 24.85 -18.56 -2.01
C PRO A 2 24.09 -19.41 -0.97
N LYS A 3 24.65 -19.53 0.23
CA LYS A 3 24.09 -20.33 1.33
C LYS A 3 22.75 -19.69 1.73
N ALA A 4 21.67 -20.49 1.78
CA ALA A 4 20.38 -19.98 2.24
C ALA A 4 20.52 -19.47 3.69
N ALA A 5 20.07 -18.24 3.95
CA ALA A 5 19.99 -17.71 5.31
C ALA A 5 18.92 -18.48 6.10
N VAL A 6 19.28 -18.97 7.29
CA VAL A 6 18.36 -19.68 8.19
C VAL A 6 17.80 -18.69 9.20
N PHE A 7 16.48 -18.65 9.32
CA PHE A 7 15.78 -17.84 10.31
C PHE A 7 15.22 -18.75 11.40
N THR A 8 15.71 -18.61 12.63
CA THR A 8 15.25 -19.35 13.80
C THR A 8 14.49 -18.39 14.71
N MET A 9 13.26 -18.74 15.10
CA MET A 9 12.45 -17.96 16.02
C MET A 9 11.84 -18.85 17.10
N LYS A 10 11.46 -18.24 18.23
CA LYS A 10 10.67 -18.90 19.26
C LYS A 10 9.19 -18.67 18.96
N LEU A 11 8.39 -19.73 19.12
CA LEU A 11 6.95 -19.75 18.93
C LEU A 11 6.34 -20.46 20.13
N GLU A 12 5.16 -20.01 20.54
CA GLU A 12 4.31 -20.75 21.45
C GLU A 12 4.03 -22.14 20.85
N PRO A 13 4.11 -23.24 21.64
CA PRO A 13 3.91 -24.59 21.13
C PRO A 13 2.57 -24.77 20.40
N ASP A 14 1.49 -24.26 20.99
CA ASP A 14 0.14 -24.37 20.43
C ASP A 14 0.04 -23.64 19.08
N LEU A 15 0.62 -22.44 18.97
CA LEU A 15 0.65 -21.68 17.72
C LEU A 15 1.44 -22.39 16.63
N ARG A 16 2.56 -23.04 16.99
CA ARG A 16 3.35 -23.84 16.05
C ARG A 16 2.50 -24.99 15.51
N ASP A 17 1.81 -25.71 16.38
CA ASP A 17 1.06 -26.90 15.99
C ASP A 17 -0.15 -26.52 15.11
N GLU A 18 -0.87 -25.47 15.46
CA GLU A 18 -1.96 -24.90 14.63
C GLU A 18 -1.45 -24.46 13.25
N PHE A 19 -0.31 -23.75 13.21
CA PHE A 19 0.26 -23.29 11.94
C PHE A 19 0.70 -24.45 11.05
N MET A 20 1.32 -25.48 11.63
CA MET A 20 1.72 -26.69 10.90
C MET A 20 0.51 -27.44 10.35
N ALA A 21 -0.55 -27.60 11.15
CA ALA A 21 -1.79 -28.23 10.71
C ALA A 21 -2.46 -27.45 9.56
N ALA A 22 -2.50 -26.12 9.65
CA ALA A 22 -3.06 -25.26 8.59
C ALA A 22 -2.24 -25.32 7.29
N ALA A 23 -0.90 -25.34 7.40
CA ALA A 23 0.00 -25.49 6.26
C ALA A 23 -0.19 -26.85 5.56
N GLU A 24 -0.30 -27.93 6.34
CA GLU A 24 -0.56 -29.28 5.84
C GLU A 24 -1.92 -29.39 5.14
N ALA A 25 -2.99 -28.87 5.77
CA ALA A 25 -4.32 -28.81 5.17
C ALA A 25 -4.37 -27.99 3.88
N SER A 26 -3.47 -27.02 3.75
CA SER A 26 -3.30 -26.22 2.53
C SER A 26 -2.37 -26.89 1.50
N HIS A 27 -1.79 -28.05 1.81
CA HIS A 27 -0.77 -28.75 1.01
C HIS A 27 0.43 -27.86 0.67
N ARG A 28 0.82 -26.98 1.60
CA ARG A 28 1.89 -26.01 1.39
C ARG A 28 2.97 -26.16 2.46
N PRO A 29 4.26 -26.13 2.11
CA PRO A 29 5.32 -26.13 3.11
C PRO A 29 5.21 -24.90 4.03
N ALA A 30 5.26 -25.11 5.35
CA ALA A 30 5.24 -24.04 6.35
C ALA A 30 6.27 -22.94 6.06
N SER A 31 7.48 -23.31 5.63
CA SER A 31 8.55 -22.38 5.27
C SER A 31 8.24 -21.54 4.02
N GLN A 32 7.38 -22.03 3.12
CA GLN A 32 6.89 -21.24 2.00
C GLN A 32 5.89 -20.19 2.49
N VAL A 33 4.92 -20.59 3.32
CA VAL A 33 3.92 -19.69 3.88
C VAL A 33 4.58 -18.55 4.65
N VAL A 34 5.53 -18.86 5.54
CA VAL A 34 6.29 -17.83 6.29
C VAL A 34 7.02 -16.87 5.35
N ARG A 35 7.67 -17.37 4.30
CA ARG A 35 8.38 -16.51 3.33
C ARG A 35 7.45 -15.56 2.59
N GLU A 36 6.25 -16.01 2.23
CA GLU A 36 5.25 -15.15 1.58
C GLU A 36 4.71 -14.10 2.55
N MET A 37 4.38 -14.49 3.79
CA MET A 37 3.95 -13.56 4.84
C MET A 37 5.02 -12.51 5.12
N MET A 38 6.30 -12.89 5.16
CA MET A 38 7.42 -11.96 5.33
C MET A 38 7.51 -10.97 4.16
N ARG A 39 7.38 -11.44 2.90
CA ARG A 39 7.40 -10.55 1.72
C ARG A 39 6.24 -9.58 1.74
N GLU A 40 5.05 -10.06 2.08
CA GLU A 40 3.86 -9.23 2.18
C GLU A 40 4.00 -8.19 3.29
N PHE A 41 4.53 -8.58 4.45
CA PHE A 41 4.82 -7.65 5.54
C PHE A 41 5.79 -6.56 5.10
N VAL A 42 6.92 -6.91 4.47
CA VAL A 42 7.90 -5.93 3.96
C VAL A 42 7.26 -4.99 2.94
N LYS A 43 6.47 -5.53 2.01
CA LYS A 43 5.76 -4.72 1.01
C LYS A 43 4.80 -3.73 1.67
N ARG A 44 3.96 -4.18 2.62
CA ARG A 44 3.05 -3.30 3.36
C ARG A 44 3.80 -2.18 4.10
N GLN A 45 4.95 -2.49 4.69
CA GLN A 45 5.79 -1.48 5.35
C GLN A 45 6.38 -0.47 4.37
N GLN A 46 6.78 -0.90 3.17
CA GLN A 46 7.25 -0.01 2.12
C GLN A 46 6.10 0.87 1.60
N ASP A 47 4.96 0.28 1.25
CA ASP A 47 3.79 1.00 0.75
C ASP A 47 3.33 2.08 1.76
N GLN A 48 3.36 1.79 3.06
CA GLN A 48 3.03 2.77 4.11
C GLN A 48 4.03 3.93 4.17
N ARG A 49 5.32 3.66 4.02
CA ARG A 49 6.37 4.69 3.99
C ARG A 49 6.24 5.54 2.74
N ASP A 50 6.09 4.90 1.58
CA ASP A 50 5.92 5.58 0.29
C ASP A 50 4.67 6.44 0.29
N HIS A 51 3.55 5.94 0.85
CA HIS A 51 2.34 6.73 1.00
C HIS A 51 2.54 7.95 1.91
N SER A 52 3.26 7.77 3.01
CA SER A 52 3.58 8.87 3.94
C SER A 52 4.47 9.92 3.29
N ASP A 53 5.50 9.51 2.54
CA ASP A 53 6.40 10.40 1.82
C ASP A 53 5.69 11.13 0.68
N PHE A 54 4.84 10.43 -0.08
CA PHE A 54 3.96 11.04 -1.09
C PHE A 54 3.05 12.08 -0.46
N LEU A 55 2.39 11.76 0.67
CA LEU A 55 1.48 12.67 1.34
C LEU A 55 2.21 13.91 1.86
N ARG A 56 3.38 13.73 2.48
CA ARG A 56 4.23 14.85 2.93
C ARG A 56 4.56 15.79 1.76
N ARG A 57 5.03 15.25 0.64
CA ARG A 57 5.37 16.05 -0.55
C ARG A 57 4.15 16.74 -1.15
N LYS A 58 3.01 16.06 -1.20
CA LYS A 58 1.75 16.64 -1.70
C LYS A 58 1.30 17.83 -0.84
N ILE A 59 1.38 17.70 0.48
CA ILE A 59 1.03 18.76 1.43
C ILE A 59 1.98 19.95 1.27
N GLU A 60 3.28 19.72 1.18
CA GLU A 60 4.28 20.77 0.99
C GLU A 60 3.99 21.58 -0.28
N VAL A 61 3.80 20.90 -1.41
CA VAL A 61 3.45 21.54 -2.69
C VAL A 61 2.13 22.33 -2.58
N ALA A 62 1.11 21.76 -1.94
CA ALA A 62 -0.18 22.42 -1.78
C ALA A 62 -0.07 23.67 -0.90
N ARG A 63 0.72 23.60 0.19
CA ARG A 63 0.95 24.73 1.10
C ARG A 63 1.67 25.86 0.37
N THR A 64 2.77 25.58 -0.33
CA THR A 64 3.49 26.57 -1.14
C THR A 64 2.58 27.19 -2.20
N SER A 65 1.76 26.38 -2.88
CA SER A 65 0.79 26.88 -3.87
C SER A 65 -0.26 27.81 -3.26
N ALA A 66 -0.70 27.55 -2.03
CA ALA A 66 -1.64 28.40 -1.31
C ALA A 66 -0.99 29.71 -0.85
N GLU A 67 0.23 29.64 -0.30
CA GLU A 67 1.03 30.80 0.10
C GLU A 67 1.32 31.73 -1.08
N GLU A 68 1.57 31.17 -2.27
CA GLU A 68 1.77 31.93 -3.51
C GLU A 68 0.47 32.35 -4.20
N GLY A 69 -0.70 32.10 -3.60
CA GLY A 69 -2.00 32.50 -4.16
C GLY A 69 -2.39 31.78 -5.46
N ARG A 70 -1.76 30.65 -5.79
CA ARG A 70 -2.03 29.85 -7.01
C ARG A 70 -3.30 28.97 -6.89
N GLY A 71 -4.16 29.24 -5.91
CA GLY A 71 -5.43 28.55 -5.72
C GLY A 71 -6.50 28.94 -6.74
N ARG A 72 -7.57 28.15 -6.83
CA ARG A 72 -8.76 28.46 -7.63
C ARG A 72 -9.98 28.53 -6.72
N SER A 73 -10.97 29.35 -7.09
CA SER A 73 -12.25 29.39 -6.39
C SER A 73 -13.01 28.08 -6.59
N ASN A 74 -13.85 27.74 -5.63
CA ASN A 74 -14.71 26.56 -5.71
C ASN A 74 -15.61 26.61 -6.96
N GLU A 75 -16.19 27.78 -7.25
CA GLU A 75 -17.06 28.00 -8.41
C GLU A 75 -16.35 27.73 -9.74
N ALA A 76 -15.10 28.18 -9.89
CA ALA A 76 -14.31 27.93 -11.10
C ALA A 76 -14.00 26.43 -11.28
N VAL A 77 -13.71 25.73 -10.18
CA VAL A 77 -13.49 24.28 -10.19
C VAL A 77 -14.77 23.54 -10.59
N GLU A 78 -15.91 23.86 -9.98
CA GLU A 78 -17.18 23.21 -10.29
C GLU A 78 -17.59 23.41 -11.76
N ALA A 79 -17.43 24.61 -12.29
CA ALA A 79 -17.70 24.90 -13.70
C ALA A 79 -16.81 24.08 -14.65
N GLU A 80 -15.50 23.98 -14.36
CA GLU A 80 -14.56 23.20 -15.17
C GLU A 80 -14.94 21.71 -15.18
N PHE A 81 -15.23 21.14 -14.02
CA PHE A 81 -15.58 19.72 -13.89
C PHE A 81 -16.97 19.42 -14.48
N ALA A 82 -17.95 20.33 -14.37
CA ALA A 82 -19.22 20.21 -15.07
C ALA A 82 -19.04 20.14 -16.60
N ALA A 83 -18.24 21.05 -17.16
CA ALA A 83 -17.90 21.04 -18.58
C ALA A 83 -17.17 19.75 -19.00
N ARG A 84 -16.26 19.24 -18.16
CA ARG A 84 -15.56 17.98 -18.42
C ARG A 84 -16.50 16.78 -18.45
N ARG A 85 -17.46 16.71 -17.51
CA ARG A 85 -18.48 15.63 -17.48
C ARG A 85 -19.39 15.70 -18.70
N ALA A 86 -19.86 16.89 -19.08
CA ALA A 86 -20.69 17.08 -20.27
C ALA A 86 -19.99 16.57 -21.54
N ARG A 87 -18.69 16.84 -21.72
CA ARG A 87 -17.89 16.34 -22.86
C ARG A 87 -17.76 14.82 -22.92
N ILE A 88 -17.82 14.12 -21.78
CA ILE A 88 -17.76 12.66 -21.76
C ILE A 88 -19.12 12.08 -22.17
N ILE A 89 -20.20 12.70 -21.71
CA ILE A 89 -21.58 12.29 -22.04
C ILE A 89 -21.89 12.56 -23.52
N ASP A 90 -21.43 13.67 -24.07
CA ASP A 90 -21.63 14.05 -25.48
C ASP A 90 -20.84 13.18 -26.48
N ARG A 91 -19.87 12.38 -25.98
CA ARG A 91 -19.07 11.43 -26.78
C ARG A 91 -19.54 9.98 -26.70
N ALA A 92 -20.57 9.70 -25.88
CA ALA A 92 -21.15 8.37 -25.70
C ALA A 92 -22.42 8.23 -26.55
#